data_AF-A0A353VR37-F1
#
_entry.id   AF-A0A353VR37-F1
#
_cell.length_a   1.000
_cell.length_b   1.000
_cell.length_c   1.000
_cell.angle_alpha   90.00
_cell.angle_beta   90.00
_cell.angle_gamma   90.00
#
_symmetry.space_group_name_H-M   'P 1'
#
loop_
_entity.id
_entity.type
_entity.pdbx_description
1 polymer ?
#
loop_
_entity_poly.entity_id
_entity_poly.type
_entity_poly.pdbx_seq_one_letter_code
_entity_poly.pdbx_strand_id
1 'polypeptide(L)' 'MTDSTRKKITKWFWIVVTFPVLLLVVMILLVWMFADIPSFKDLENPDNKLATQVLAEDGEILTTFHIE' A
#
# COMPACT_ATOMS: atom_id res chain seq x y z
N MET A 1 43.35 11.47 13.88
CA MET A 1 42.10 10.69 13.87
C MET A 1 42.44 9.28 14.34
N THR A 2 42.02 8.89 15.55
CA THR A 2 42.37 7.58 16.13
C THR A 2 41.68 6.44 15.37
N ASP A 3 42.27 5.26 15.36
CA ASP A 3 41.72 4.08 14.65
C ASP A 3 40.32 3.68 15.15
N SER A 4 40.03 3.95 16.42
CA SER A 4 38.71 3.74 17.02
C SER A 4 37.63 4.61 16.38
N THR A 5 37.93 5.89 16.12
CA THR A 5 37.01 6.83 15.46
C THR A 5 36.74 6.42 14.01
N ARG A 6 37.77 5.97 13.29
CA ARG A 6 37.62 5.49 11.90
C ARG A 6 36.68 4.29 11.82
N LYS A 7 36.88 3.27 12.66
CA LYS A 7 36.00 2.09 12.71
C LYS A 7 34.55 2.45 13.05
N LYS A 8 34.34 3.41 13.96
CA LYS A 8 32.99 3.88 14.33
C LYS A 8 32.29 4.56 13.16
N ILE A 9 33.00 5.40 12.40
CA ILE A 9 32.46 6.09 11.22
C ILE A 9 32.13 5.07 10.13
N THR A 10 33.01 4.11 9.83
CA THR A 10 32.75 3.07 8.83
C THR A 10 31.52 2.24 9.17
N LYS A 11 31.36 1.86 10.45
CA LYS A 11 30.17 1.13 10.89
C LYS A 11 28.88 1.94 10.70
N TRP A 12 28.92 3.22 11.06
CA TRP A 12 27.75 4.10 10.94
C TRP A 12 27.40 4.40 9.47
N PHE A 13 28.41 4.56 8.61
CA PHE A 13 28.23 4.69 7.17
C PHE A 13 27.46 3.50 6.58
N TRP A 14 27.90 2.27 6.88
CA TRP A 14 27.21 1.08 6.40
C TRP A 14 25.78 0.95 6.94
N ILE A 15 25.54 1.31 8.20
CA ILE A 15 24.18 1.32 8.76
C ILE A 15 23.29 2.31 8.01
N VAL A 16 23.75 3.55 7.81
CA VAL A 16 22.94 4.57 7.11
C VAL A 16 22.66 4.18 5.66
N VAL A 17 23.61 3.52 5.00
CA VAL A 17 23.44 3.05 3.62
C VAL A 17 22.50 1.84 3.52
N THR A 18 22.59 0.87 4.43
CA THR A 18 21.77 -0.36 4.36
C THR A 18 20.40 -0.23 5.00
N PHE A 19 20.24 0.66 5.98
CA PHE A 19 18.98 0.89 6.68
C PHE A 19 17.79 1.22 5.76
N PRO A 20 17.87 2.15 4.78
CA PRO A 20 16.73 2.44 3.92
C PRO A 20 16.32 1.25 3.05
N VAL A 21 17.29 0.45 2.59
CA VAL A 21 17.00 -0.78 1.83
C VAL A 21 16.29 -1.80 2.70
N LEU A 22 16.80 -2.02 3.92
CA LEU A 22 16.16 -2.92 4.88
C LEU A 22 14.75 -2.46 5.23
N LEU A 23 14.55 -1.15 5.44
CA LEU A 23 13.24 -0.55 5.71
C LEU A 23 12.26 -0.79 4.55
N LEU A 24 12.70 -0.61 3.30
CA LEU A 24 11.88 -0.91 2.12
C LEU A 24 11.46 -2.38 2.07
N VAL A 25 12.39 -3.29 2.31
CA VAL A 25 12.09 -4.73 2.35
C VAL A 25 11.06 -5.05 3.43
N VAL A 26 11.20 -4.48 4.63
CA VAL A 26 10.23 -4.66 5.72
C VAL A 26 8.86 -4.10 5.34
N MET A 27 8.78 -2.93 4.69
CA MET A 27 7.51 -2.38 4.21
C MET A 27 6.83 -3.29 3.18
N ILE A 28 7.59 -3.84 2.23
CA ILE A 28 7.04 -4.78 1.24
C ILE A 28 6.53 -6.05 1.93
N LEU A 29 7.26 -6.59 2.91
CA LEU A 29 6.84 -7.76 3.66
C LEU A 29 5.56 -7.50 4.48
N LEU A 30 5.42 -6.31 5.05
CA LEU A 30 4.19 -5.90 5.74
C LEU A 30 3.01 -5.84 4.78
N VAL A 31 3.18 -5.22 3.61
CA VAL A 31 2.11 -5.20 2.58
C VAL A 31 1.77 -6.62 2.15
N TRP A 32 2.76 -7.47 1.91
CA TRP A 32 2.51 -8.85 1.49
C TRP A 32 1.78 -9.69 2.55
N MET A 33 2.06 -9.48 3.84
CA MET A 33 1.44 -10.23 4.93
C MET A 33 0.03 -9.74 5.28
N PHE A 34 -0.22 -8.43 5.14
CA PHE A 34 -1.46 -7.80 5.64
C PHE A 34 -2.38 -7.26 4.54
N ALA A 35 -1.94 -7.14 3.29
CA ALA A 35 -2.81 -6.71 2.20
C ALA A 35 -3.51 -7.91 1.56
N ASP A 36 -4.83 -7.82 1.44
CA ASP A 36 -5.60 -8.72 0.59
C ASP A 36 -5.32 -8.37 -0.88
N ILE A 37 -4.28 -8.99 -1.45
CA ILE A 37 -3.96 -8.83 -2.87
C ILE A 37 -4.90 -9.75 -3.67
N PRO A 38 -5.81 -9.20 -4.50
CA PRO A 38 -6.76 -9.99 -5.27
C PRO A 38 -6.04 -10.90 -6.27
N SER A 39 -6.66 -12.04 -6.60
CA SER A 39 -6.10 -12.94 -7.60
C SER A 39 -6.30 -12.38 -9.02
N PHE A 40 -5.54 -12.88 -9.99
CA PHE A 40 -5.71 -12.46 -11.39
C PHE A 40 -7.12 -12.69 -11.92
N LYS A 41 -7.77 -13.78 -11.50
CA LYS A 41 -9.14 -14.08 -11.89
C LYS A 41 -10.12 -13.01 -11.37
N ASP A 42 -9.89 -12.53 -10.15
CA ASP A 42 -10.71 -11.48 -9.54
C ASP A 42 -10.39 -10.12 -10.18
N LEU A 43 -9.17 -9.92 -10.70
CA LEU A 43 -8.81 -8.73 -11.47
C LEU A 43 -9.37 -8.75 -12.90
N GLU A 44 -9.50 -9.91 -13.52
CA GLU A 44 -10.10 -10.09 -14.85
C GLU A 44 -11.62 -9.89 -14.82
N ASN A 45 -12.27 -10.22 -13.70
CA ASN A 45 -13.70 -10.01 -13.51
C ASN A 45 -13.97 -9.44 -12.11
N PRO A 46 -13.65 -8.16 -11.88
CA PRO A 46 -13.79 -7.54 -10.56
C PRO A 46 -15.25 -7.40 -10.17
N ASP A 47 -15.54 -7.64 -8.89
CA ASP A 47 -16.84 -7.33 -8.31
C ASP A 47 -17.10 -5.82 -8.42
N ASN A 48 -17.93 -5.45 -9.38
CA ASN A 48 -18.34 -4.08 -9.58
C ASN A 48 -19.50 -3.76 -8.62
N LYS A 49 -19.19 -3.09 -7.50
CA LYS A 49 -20.19 -2.50 -6.60
C LYS A 49 -20.81 -1.25 -7.23
N LEU A 50 -21.54 -1.43 -8.33
CA LEU A 50 -22.19 -0.35 -9.07
C LEU A 50 -23.29 0.26 -8.21
N ALA A 51 -23.07 1.50 -7.80
CA ALA A 51 -24.10 2.31 -7.18
C ALA A 51 -25.04 2.84 -8.27
N THR A 52 -26.26 2.32 -8.33
CA THR A 52 -27.34 2.87 -9.15
C THR A 52 -28.03 3.98 -8.36
N GLN A 53 -27.97 5.20 -8.88
CA GLN A 53 -28.66 6.35 -8.31
C GLN A 53 -30.06 6.46 -8.93
N VAL A 54 -31.08 6.60 -8.09
CA VAL A 54 -32.45 6.90 -8.51
C VAL A 54 -32.63 8.41 -8.39
N LEU A 55 -32.88 9.06 -9.52
CA LEU A 55 -33.07 10.50 -9.62
C LEU A 55 -34.57 10.82 -9.78
N ALA A 56 -35.04 11.88 -9.14
CA ALA A 56 -36.33 12.49 -9.41
C ALA A 56 -36.31 13.25 -10.75
N GLU A 57 -37.49 13.65 -11.24
CA GLU A 57 -37.64 14.37 -12.51
C GLU A 57 -36.92 15.73 -12.52
N ASP A 58 -36.78 16.36 -11.35
CA ASP A 58 -36.03 17.60 -11.14
C ASP A 58 -34.52 17.39 -10.94
N GLY A 59 -34.06 16.14 -10.95
CA GLY A 59 -32.66 15.76 -10.75
C GLY A 59 -32.24 15.57 -9.29
N GLU A 60 -33.16 15.64 -8.31
CA GLU A 60 -32.85 15.31 -6.91
C GLU A 60 -32.54 13.82 -6.74
N ILE A 61 -31.51 13.47 -5.96
CA ILE A 61 -31.17 12.08 -5.67
C ILE A 61 -32.15 11.55 -4.63
N LEU A 62 -33.04 10.64 -5.04
CA LEU A 62 -34.01 10.01 -4.15
C LEU A 62 -33.37 8.90 -3.31
N THR A 63 -32.53 8.08 -3.94
CA THR A 63 -31.86 6.96 -3.26
C THR A 63 -30.73 6.40 -4.11
N THR A 64 -29.80 5.69 -3.47
CA THR A 64 -28.69 4.99 -4.12
C THR A 64 -28.72 3.53 -3.70
N PHE A 65 -28.82 2.63 -4.67
CA PHE A 65 -28.77 1.18 -4.46
C PHE A 65 -27.43 0.63 -4.94
N HIS A 66 -26.86 -0.30 -4.18
CA HIS A 66 -25.74 -1.11 -4.63
C HIS A 66 -26.17 -2.58 -4.58
N ILE A 67 -25.70 -3.34 -5.56
CA ILE A 67 -25.87 -4.79 -5.57
C ILE A 67 -24.68 -5.35 -4.78
N GLU A 68 -24.95 -6.10 -3.71
CA GLU A 68 -23.95 -6.89 -2.99
C GLU A 68 -23.65 -8.21 -3.72
#